data_AF-A0A9D7A7C1-F1
#
_entry.id   AF-A0A9D7A7C1-F1
#
_cell.length_a   1.000
_cell.length_b   1.000
_cell.length_c   1.000
_cell.angle_alpha   90.00
_cell.angle_beta   90.00
_cell.angle_gamma   90.00
#
_symmetry.space_group_name_H-M   'P 1'
#
loop_
_entity.id
_entity.type
_entity.pdbx_description
1 polymer ?
#
loop_
_entity_poly.entity_id
_entity_poly.type
_entity_poly.pdbx_seq_one_letter_code
_entity_poly.pdbx_strand_id
1 'polypeptide(L)'
;MDLPFDPAIAAQAAFQLAHTRNELNLDGELACELEATFSASVGEEATHAYRRLLTLGERHPDAHAFQEFLIYSTWQQAAEEPIAEHFRFGLELCSRFLVRAETAGTARSLAQVRALRGSFRSALGDKEHDEIGDEYDRDAFKGGD
;
A
#
# COMPACT_ATOMS: atom_id res chain seq x y z
N MET A 1 1.52 -25.37 1.33
CA MET A 1 2.11 -24.34 0.45
C MET A 1 1.16 -23.18 0.47
N ASP A 2 1.48 -22.14 1.24
CA ASP A 2 0.77 -20.87 1.12
C ASP A 2 0.94 -20.35 -0.30
N LEU A 3 -0.18 -20.00 -0.95
CA LEU A 3 -0.15 -19.35 -2.25
C LEU A 3 0.64 -18.04 -2.11
N PRO A 4 1.54 -17.71 -3.06
CA PRO A 4 2.22 -16.43 -3.04
C PRO A 4 1.18 -15.29 -3.04
N PHE A 5 1.41 -14.27 -2.22
CA PHE A 5 0.53 -13.11 -2.15
C PHE A 5 0.49 -12.42 -3.52
N ASP A 6 -0.69 -12.41 -4.13
CA ASP A 6 -0.95 -11.71 -5.38
C ASP A 6 -1.71 -10.41 -5.07
N PRO A 7 -1.09 -9.23 -5.29
CA PRO A 7 -1.71 -7.94 -4.97
C PRO A 7 -2.92 -7.62 -5.85
N ALA A 8 -3.02 -8.17 -7.07
CA ALA A 8 -4.18 -7.98 -7.95
C ALA A 8 -5.38 -8.77 -7.43
N ILE A 9 -5.17 -10.04 -7.09
CA ILE A 9 -6.23 -10.87 -6.49
C ILE A 9 -6.65 -10.30 -5.13
N ALA A 10 -5.70 -9.84 -4.31
CA ALA A 10 -5.99 -9.24 -3.01
C ALA A 10 -6.79 -7.93 -3.13
N ALA A 11 -6.44 -7.06 -4.10
CA ALA A 11 -7.19 -5.85 -4.40
C ALA A 11 -8.64 -6.18 -4.78
N GLN A 12 -8.83 -7.12 -5.72
CA GLN A 12 -10.17 -7.49 -6.16
C GLN A 12 -11.03 -8.04 -5.04
N ALA A 13 -10.47 -8.93 -4.22
CA ALA A 13 -11.17 -9.50 -3.07
C ALA A 13 -11.55 -8.43 -2.03
N ALA A 14 -10.64 -7.49 -1.76
CA ALA A 14 -10.88 -6.38 -0.84
C ALA A 14 -11.99 -5.45 -1.37
N PHE A 15 -11.98 -5.13 -2.67
CA PHE A 15 -13.01 -4.31 -3.29
C PHE A 15 -14.40 -4.97 -3.24
N GLN A 16 -14.48 -6.26 -3.59
CA GLN A 16 -15.72 -7.03 -3.49
C GLN A 16 -16.26 -7.09 -2.06
N LEU A 17 -15.37 -7.21 -1.08
CA LEU A 17 -15.75 -7.19 0.33
C LEU A 17 -16.27 -5.82 0.76
N ALA A 18 -15.62 -4.73 0.34
CA ALA A 18 -16.06 -3.36 0.62
C ALA A 18 -17.46 -3.10 0.04
N HIS A 19 -17.71 -3.56 -1.18
CA HIS A 19 -19.02 -3.48 -1.82
C HIS A 19 -20.08 -4.32 -1.08
N THR A 20 -19.76 -5.58 -0.75
CA THR A 20 -20.67 -6.48 -0.02
C THR A 20 -21.07 -5.94 1.35
N ARG A 21 -20.14 -5.25 2.02
CA ARG A 21 -20.36 -4.60 3.31
C ARG A 21 -20.97 -3.21 3.20
N ASN A 22 -21.17 -2.72 1.97
CA ASN A 22 -21.65 -1.37 1.69
C ASN A 22 -20.81 -0.27 2.38
N GLU A 23 -19.48 -0.45 2.44
CA GLU A 23 -18.59 0.46 3.19
C GLU A 23 -18.57 1.89 2.62
N LEU A 24 -18.89 2.06 1.33
CA LEU A 24 -18.84 3.34 0.62
C LEU A 24 -20.20 4.05 0.52
N ASN A 25 -21.27 3.44 1.00
CA ASN A 25 -22.62 4.01 0.97
C ASN A 25 -22.99 4.56 -0.44
N LEU A 26 -23.40 5.83 -0.53
CA LEU A 26 -23.81 6.49 -1.76
C LEU A 26 -22.68 6.61 -2.80
N ASP A 27 -21.42 6.54 -2.37
CA ASP A 27 -20.27 6.58 -3.27
C ASP A 27 -19.96 5.20 -3.88
N GLY A 28 -20.70 4.14 -3.50
CA GLY A 28 -20.44 2.77 -3.93
C GLY A 28 -20.58 2.54 -5.44
N GLU A 29 -21.59 3.13 -6.09
CA GLU A 29 -21.75 3.01 -7.55
C GLU A 29 -20.58 3.68 -8.29
N LEU A 30 -20.21 4.89 -7.87
CA LEU A 30 -19.07 5.61 -8.43
C LEU A 30 -17.77 4.81 -8.25
N ALA A 31 -17.58 4.17 -7.10
CA ALA A 31 -16.41 3.33 -6.86
C ALA A 31 -16.34 2.16 -7.84
N CYS A 32 -17.47 1.51 -8.14
CA CYS A 32 -17.53 0.41 -9.11
C CYS A 32 -17.21 0.88 -10.53
N GLU A 33 -17.71 2.04 -10.95
CA GLU A 33 -17.38 2.62 -12.26
C GLU A 33 -15.88 2.91 -12.39
N LEU A 34 -15.30 3.53 -11.36
CA LEU A 34 -13.88 3.86 -11.33
C LEU A 34 -13.00 2.62 -11.29
N GLU A 35 -13.36 1.61 -10.49
CA GLU A 35 -12.63 0.33 -10.44
C GLU A 35 -12.70 -0.38 -11.79
N ALA A 36 -13.87 -0.43 -12.43
CA ALA A 36 -14.02 -1.04 -13.76
C ALA A 36 -13.15 -0.33 -14.81
N THR A 37 -13.08 1.01 -14.80
CA THR A 37 -12.16 1.76 -15.67
C THR A 37 -10.71 1.47 -15.33
N PHE A 38 -10.34 1.50 -14.05
CA PHE A 38 -8.97 1.21 -13.61
C PHE A 38 -8.49 -0.17 -14.08
N SER A 39 -9.34 -1.19 -13.96
CA SER A 39 -9.02 -2.57 -14.30
C SER A 39 -9.08 -2.86 -15.80
N ALA A 40 -9.86 -2.10 -16.58
CA ALA A 40 -10.05 -2.32 -18.02
C ALA A 40 -9.18 -1.42 -18.92
N SER A 41 -8.64 -0.33 -18.39
CA SER A 41 -7.84 0.65 -19.13
C SER A 41 -6.34 0.55 -18.80
N VAL A 42 -5.52 1.31 -19.53
CA VAL A 42 -4.07 1.43 -19.31
C VAL A 42 -3.63 2.88 -19.46
N GLY A 43 -2.47 3.23 -18.92
CA GLY A 43 -1.90 4.58 -19.02
C GLY A 43 -2.77 5.64 -18.33
N GLU A 44 -2.89 6.82 -18.95
CA GLU A 44 -3.49 8.01 -18.31
C GLU A 44 -4.92 7.79 -17.80
N GLU A 45 -5.73 7.02 -18.51
CA GLU A 45 -7.11 6.73 -18.12
C GLU A 45 -7.17 5.89 -16.85
N ALA A 46 -6.36 4.83 -16.76
CA ALA A 46 -6.25 3.99 -15.57
C ALA A 46 -5.70 4.80 -14.39
N THR A 47 -4.65 5.61 -14.62
CA THR A 47 -4.07 6.49 -13.60
C THR A 47 -5.09 7.50 -13.08
N HIS A 48 -5.92 8.09 -13.95
CA HIS A 48 -6.95 9.03 -13.55
C HIS A 48 -8.06 8.34 -12.74
N ALA A 49 -8.52 7.16 -13.15
CA ALA A 49 -9.48 6.37 -12.40
C ALA A 49 -8.95 5.99 -11.00
N TYR A 50 -7.70 5.54 -10.93
CA TYR A 50 -6.99 5.24 -9.69
C TYR A 50 -6.89 6.47 -8.76
N ARG A 51 -6.50 7.63 -9.29
CA ARG A 51 -6.45 8.88 -8.49
C ARG A 51 -7.82 9.25 -7.92
N ARG A 52 -8.89 9.06 -8.69
CA ARG A 52 -10.25 9.30 -8.20
C ARG A 52 -10.68 8.31 -7.13
N LEU A 53 -10.26 7.04 -7.22
CA LEU A 53 -10.46 6.04 -6.17
C LEU A 53 -9.73 6.43 -4.87
N LEU A 54 -8.50 6.96 -4.97
CA LEU A 54 -7.77 7.49 -3.81
C LEU A 54 -8.53 8.63 -3.13
N THR A 55 -9.03 9.62 -3.91
CA THR A 55 -9.85 10.72 -3.37
C THR A 55 -11.12 10.20 -2.70
N LEU A 56 -11.73 9.15 -3.24
CA LEU A 56 -12.88 8.50 -2.60
C LEU A 56 -12.47 7.87 -1.25
N GLY A 57 -11.28 7.27 -1.18
CA GLY A 57 -10.70 6.71 0.03
C GLY A 57 -10.52 7.72 1.15
N GLU A 58 -10.15 8.95 0.82
CA GLU A 58 -10.03 10.03 1.82
C GLU A 58 -11.37 10.37 2.47
N ARG A 59 -12.48 10.23 1.74
CA ARG A 59 -13.84 10.45 2.25
C ARG A 59 -14.35 9.28 3.10
N HIS A 60 -13.77 8.09 2.93
CA HIS A 60 -14.16 6.85 3.62
C HIS A 60 -13.01 6.24 4.42
N PRO A 61 -12.47 6.97 5.41
CA PRO A 61 -11.31 6.50 6.19
C PRO A 61 -11.56 5.21 6.97
N ASP A 62 -12.83 4.93 7.32
CA ASP A 62 -13.25 3.78 8.11
C ASP A 62 -13.72 2.59 7.25
N ALA A 63 -13.75 2.75 5.92
CA ALA A 63 -14.06 1.68 4.97
C ALA A 63 -12.87 0.71 4.86
N HIS A 64 -12.74 -0.17 5.85
CA HIS A 64 -11.57 -1.03 6.03
C HIS A 64 -11.19 -1.81 4.79
N ALA A 65 -12.12 -2.53 4.18
CA ALA A 65 -11.86 -3.33 2.99
C ALA A 65 -11.55 -2.44 1.77
N PHE A 66 -12.16 -1.25 1.69
CA PHE A 66 -11.82 -0.30 0.63
C PHE A 66 -10.41 0.28 0.80
N GLN A 67 -9.99 0.59 2.02
CA GLN A 67 -8.63 1.06 2.29
C GLN A 67 -7.58 -0.03 1.96
N GLU A 68 -7.88 -1.30 2.22
CA GLU A 68 -7.04 -2.43 1.79
C GLU A 68 -6.93 -2.50 0.27
N PHE A 69 -8.06 -2.36 -0.45
CA PHE A 69 -8.05 -2.27 -1.91
C PHE A 69 -7.12 -1.16 -2.40
N LEU A 70 -7.20 0.05 -1.83
CA LEU A 70 -6.34 1.16 -2.23
C LEU A 70 -4.85 0.86 -1.99
N ILE A 71 -4.49 0.24 -0.86
CA ILE A 71 -3.11 -0.17 -0.56
C ILE A 71 -2.60 -1.17 -1.62
N TYR A 72 -3.39 -2.20 -1.92
CA TYR A 72 -3.00 -3.23 -2.88
C TYR A 72 -2.89 -2.68 -4.31
N SER A 73 -3.83 -1.84 -4.72
CA SER A 73 -3.80 -1.16 -6.02
C SER A 73 -2.62 -0.19 -6.12
N THR A 74 -2.26 0.51 -5.03
CA THR A 74 -1.07 1.38 -4.99
C THR A 74 0.22 0.58 -5.25
N TRP A 75 0.32 -0.61 -4.68
CA TRP A 75 1.48 -1.47 -4.92
C TRP A 75 1.57 -1.91 -6.39
N GLN A 76 0.44 -2.21 -7.03
CA GLN A 76 0.41 -2.52 -8.46
C GLN A 76 0.88 -1.34 -9.30
N GLN A 77 0.41 -0.13 -9.00
CA GLN A 77 0.83 1.10 -9.69
C GLN A 77 2.33 1.36 -9.51
N ALA A 78 2.86 1.18 -8.29
CA ALA A 78 4.29 1.33 -8.02
C ALA A 78 5.16 0.25 -8.71
N ALA A 79 4.59 -0.92 -9.00
CA ALA A 79 5.27 -1.97 -9.74
C ALA A 79 5.26 -1.73 -11.26
N GLU A 80 4.19 -1.12 -11.78
CA GLU A 80 4.07 -0.73 -13.19
C GLU A 80 4.91 0.51 -13.50
N GLU A 81 4.80 1.55 -12.68
CA GLU A 81 5.55 2.79 -12.80
C GLU A 81 6.30 3.07 -11.48
N PRO A 82 7.58 2.66 -11.37
CA PRO A 82 8.34 2.75 -10.12
C PRO A 82 8.86 4.17 -9.84
N ILE A 83 7.96 5.12 -9.70
CA ILE A 83 8.25 6.50 -9.29
C ILE A 83 8.11 6.68 -7.78
N ALA A 84 8.97 7.52 -7.20
CA ALA A 84 9.00 7.78 -5.74
C ALA A 84 7.65 8.23 -5.17
N GLU A 85 6.84 8.91 -5.97
CA GLU A 85 5.51 9.37 -5.57
C GLU A 85 4.59 8.21 -5.17
N HIS A 86 4.50 7.15 -5.98
CA HIS A 86 3.66 5.99 -5.66
C HIS A 86 4.11 5.28 -4.39
N PHE A 87 5.42 5.13 -4.17
CA PHE A 87 5.92 4.51 -2.95
C PHE A 87 5.64 5.36 -1.69
N ARG A 88 5.75 6.70 -1.78
CA ARG A 88 5.40 7.60 -0.67
C ARG A 88 3.91 7.52 -0.34
N PHE A 89 3.05 7.55 -1.35
CA PHE A 89 1.61 7.40 -1.13
C PHE A 89 1.25 6.05 -0.53
N GLY A 90 1.83 4.96 -1.03
CA GLY A 90 1.62 3.62 -0.47
C GLY A 90 2.05 3.53 0.99
N LEU A 91 3.19 4.14 1.34
CA LEU A 91 3.66 4.22 2.72
C LEU A 91 2.68 4.97 3.64
N GLU A 92 2.13 6.09 3.15
CA GLU A 92 1.14 6.88 3.90
C GLU A 92 -0.16 6.10 4.13
N LEU A 93 -0.69 5.45 3.08
CA LEU A 93 -1.90 4.62 3.17
C LEU A 93 -1.73 3.49 4.17
N CYS A 94 -0.64 2.73 4.08
CA CYS A 94 -0.32 1.67 5.02
C CYS A 94 -0.24 2.20 6.46
N SER A 95 0.41 3.35 6.66
CA SER A 95 0.59 3.92 8.01
C SER A 95 -0.75 4.32 8.63
N ARG A 96 -1.61 5.01 7.88
CA ARG A 96 -2.95 5.40 8.33
C ARG A 96 -3.82 4.19 8.63
N PHE A 97 -3.81 3.19 7.75
CA PHE A 97 -4.57 1.97 7.91
C PHE A 97 -4.18 1.21 9.18
N LEU A 98 -2.88 1.01 9.42
CA LEU A 98 -2.39 0.25 10.57
C LEU A 98 -2.76 0.91 11.90
N VAL A 99 -2.63 2.24 12.02
CA VAL A 99 -3.04 2.98 13.22
C VAL A 99 -4.52 2.77 13.54
N ARG A 100 -5.38 2.76 12.51
CA ARG A 100 -6.82 2.53 12.67
C ARG A 100 -7.12 1.07 13.02
N ALA A 101 -6.52 0.13 12.30
CA ALA A 101 -6.79 -1.29 12.47
C ALA A 101 -6.31 -1.82 13.84
N GLU A 102 -5.22 -1.25 14.39
CA GLU A 102 -4.77 -1.53 15.77
C GLU A 102 -5.81 -1.07 16.82
N THR A 103 -6.51 0.03 16.54
CA THR A 103 -7.60 0.52 17.41
C THR A 103 -8.88 -0.31 17.27
N ALA A 104 -9.15 -0.83 16.06
CA ALA A 104 -10.36 -1.60 15.75
C ALA A 104 -10.25 -3.11 16.03
N GLY A 105 -9.04 -3.65 16.25
CA GLY A 105 -8.83 -5.07 16.55
C GLY A 105 -8.91 -6.01 15.32
N THR A 106 -8.76 -5.49 14.10
CA THR A 106 -8.84 -6.29 12.87
C THR A 106 -7.51 -6.96 12.57
N ALA A 107 -7.41 -8.29 12.68
CA ALA A 107 -6.11 -8.98 12.67
C ALA A 107 -5.63 -9.52 11.31
N ARG A 108 -6.56 -9.94 10.43
CA ARG A 108 -6.20 -10.84 9.30
C ARG A 108 -5.29 -10.20 8.25
N SER A 109 -5.50 -8.92 7.93
CA SER A 109 -4.73 -8.23 6.89
C SER A 109 -3.59 -7.38 7.40
N LEU A 110 -3.43 -7.23 8.72
CA LEU A 110 -2.33 -6.46 9.30
C LEU A 110 -0.96 -6.99 8.87
N ALA A 111 -0.79 -8.31 8.78
CA ALA A 111 0.48 -8.90 8.36
C ALA A 111 0.84 -8.52 6.92
N GLN A 112 -0.14 -8.57 6.01
CA GLN A 112 0.04 -8.21 4.60
C GLN A 112 0.33 -6.72 4.43
N VAL A 113 -0.46 -5.86 5.10
CA VAL A 113 -0.24 -4.40 5.04
C VAL A 113 1.09 -4.01 5.67
N ARG A 114 1.52 -4.65 6.77
CA ARG A 114 2.87 -4.43 7.35
C ARG A 114 3.98 -4.84 6.38
N ALA A 115 3.84 -5.97 5.70
CA ALA A 115 4.80 -6.41 4.69
C ALA A 115 4.90 -5.40 3.54
N LEU A 116 3.77 -4.94 2.99
CA LEU A 116 3.75 -3.92 1.94
C LEU A 116 4.34 -2.59 2.41
N ARG A 117 4.06 -2.16 3.65
CA ARG A 117 4.70 -0.97 4.23
C ARG A 117 6.23 -1.09 4.23
N GLY A 118 6.76 -2.26 4.58
CA GLY A 118 8.20 -2.55 4.50
C GLY A 118 8.74 -2.47 3.08
N SER A 119 8.01 -3.00 2.10
CA SER A 119 8.37 -2.92 0.68
C SER A 119 8.39 -1.47 0.18
N PHE A 120 7.38 -0.66 0.51
CA PHE A 120 7.32 0.76 0.15
C PHE A 120 8.51 1.55 0.73
N ARG A 121 8.85 1.33 2.00
CA ARG A 121 10.02 1.97 2.64
C ARG A 121 11.33 1.55 1.97
N SER A 122 11.49 0.25 1.73
CA SER A 122 12.69 -0.29 1.08
C SER A 122 12.89 0.30 -0.31
N ALA A 123 11.82 0.47 -1.09
CA ALA A 123 11.87 1.08 -2.41
C ALA A 123 12.24 2.57 -2.39
N LEU A 124 11.94 3.28 -1.30
CA LEU A 124 12.35 4.68 -1.10
C LEU A 124 13.79 4.84 -0.60
N GLY A 125 14.50 3.73 -0.34
CA GLY A 125 15.84 3.76 0.26
C GLY A 125 15.83 4.01 1.77
N ASP A 126 14.66 4.07 2.39
CA ASP A 126 14.45 4.06 3.85
C ASP A 126 14.72 2.65 4.35
N LYS A 127 15.99 2.28 4.44
CA LYS A 127 16.37 1.15 5.29
C LYS A 127 16.00 1.57 6.70
N GLU A 128 15.17 0.76 7.37
CA GLU A 128 15.18 0.75 8.82
C GLU A 128 16.66 0.75 9.22
N HIS A 129 17.08 1.73 10.02
CA HIS A 129 18.40 1.69 10.64
C HIS A 129 18.39 0.39 11.44
N ASP A 130 18.80 -0.70 10.80
CA ASP A 130 19.33 -1.86 11.45
C ASP A 130 20.47 -1.27 12.27
N GLU A 131 20.26 -1.17 13.57
CA GLU A 131 21.29 -0.92 14.56
C GLU A 131 22.29 -2.08 14.51
N ILE A 132 23.04 -2.19 13.41
CA ILE A 132 24.34 -2.82 13.41
C ILE A 132 25.28 -1.69 13.80
N GLY A 133 25.48 -1.59 15.11
CA GLY A 133 26.34 -0.60 15.72
C GLY A 133 27.74 -0.59 15.12
N ASP A 134 28.33 0.61 15.14
CA ASP A 134 29.74 0.86 15.42
C ASP A 134 30.64 -0.38 15.52
N GLU A 135 31.23 -0.81 14.41
CA GLU A 135 32.62 -1.29 14.42
C GLU A 135 33.19 -1.31 12.99
N TYR A 136 33.55 -0.14 12.45
CA TYR A 136 34.67 -0.03 11.49
C TYR A 136 35.39 1.30 11.70
N ASP A 137 35.79 1.56 12.94
CA ASP A 137 36.93 2.44 13.25
C ASP A 137 38.00 1.59 13.92
N ARG A 138 38.73 0.81 13.12
CA ARG A 138 40.02 0.19 13.46
C ARG A 138 40.61 -0.45 12.20
N ASP A 139 41.24 0.35 11.35
CA ASP A 139 42.50 -0.03 10.67
C ASP A 139 42.98 1.00 9.63
N ALA A 140 43.16 2.25 10.05
CA ALA A 140 43.99 3.16 9.28
C ALA A 140 44.69 4.14 10.22
N PHE A 141 45.74 3.68 10.92
CA PHE A 141 46.94 4.47 11.27
C PHE A 141 47.83 3.66 12.21
N LYS A 142 48.61 2.73 11.66
CA LYS A 142 49.94 2.40 12.21
C LYS A 142 50.79 1.60 11.21
N GLY A 143 51.52 2.35 10.40
CA GLY A 143 52.81 1.95 9.84
C GLY A 143 53.58 3.25 9.68
N GLY A 144 54.81 3.43 10.11
CA GLY A 144 55.85 2.54 10.62
C GLY A 144 57.11 3.40 10.61
N ASP A 145 58.02 3.11 11.54
CA ASP A 145 59.29 3.82 11.83
C ASP A 145 60.06 4.34 10.59
#